data_AF-A0AAD5DH56-F1
#
_entry.id   AF-A0AAD5DH56-F1
#
_cell.length_a   1.000
_cell.length_b   1.000
_cell.length_c   1.000
_cell.angle_alpha   90.00
_cell.angle_beta   90.00
_cell.angle_gamma   90.00
#
_symmetry.space_group_name_H-M   'P 1'
#
loop_
_entity.id
_entity.type
_entity.pdbx_description
1 polymer ?
#
loop_
_entity_poly.entity_id
_entity_poly.type
_entity_poly.pdbx_seq_one_letter_code
_entity_poly.pdbx_strand_id
1 'polypeptide(L)'
;MAASSLKANISSICLSILQVLQRMGYLNRDQSVTMKGRVACEVNSGARAAPPRPSKLISLKHLGAGRPLVAAACHRTFTHIVCDELVATELIFGGVLADLEPEEAVALLSALVFQEKSDNEPELTPKLEEARDNTIALALQAGAVQQECGLPITPEEFVTSTLKFGLTEVVYEWARGTPFKDICGLTDVMEGSIVRAMVRLDETCREFRDAARVMGNTALFQQMEKASSAIKRDVIFAASLYVA
;
A
#
# COMPACT_ATOMS: atom_id res chain seq x y z
N MET A 1 -13.17 18.90 -30.90
CA MET A 1 -12.13 19.67 -30.19
C MET A 1 -11.84 19.13 -28.77
N ALA A 2 -12.84 18.73 -27.98
CA ALA A 2 -12.61 18.18 -26.63
C ALA A 2 -11.90 16.80 -26.61
N ALA A 3 -12.25 15.89 -27.52
CA ALA A 3 -11.67 14.54 -27.57
C ALA A 3 -10.18 14.49 -27.97
N SER A 4 -9.70 15.47 -28.74
CA SER A 4 -8.29 15.59 -29.14
C SER A 4 -7.42 16.16 -28.01
N SER A 5 -7.95 17.13 -27.25
CA SER A 5 -7.28 17.68 -26.06
C SER A 5 -7.18 16.65 -24.92
N LEU A 6 -8.24 15.87 -24.71
CA LEU A 6 -8.25 14.79 -23.72
C LEU A 6 -7.22 13.69 -24.03
N LYS A 7 -7.10 13.28 -25.30
CA LYS A 7 -6.08 12.30 -25.73
C LYS A 7 -4.65 12.82 -25.56
N ALA A 8 -4.41 14.11 -25.82
CA ALA A 8 -3.11 14.73 -25.61
C ALA A 8 -2.72 14.79 -24.13
N ASN A 9 -3.65 15.18 -23.25
CA ASN A 9 -3.44 15.21 -21.80
C ASN A 9 -3.19 13.82 -21.21
N ILE A 10 -3.94 12.80 -21.64
CA ILE A 10 -3.72 11.41 -21.21
C ILE A 10 -2.32 10.93 -21.63
N SER A 11 -1.89 11.28 -22.85
CA SER A 11 -0.56 10.92 -23.34
C SER A 11 0.56 11.59 -22.53
N SER A 12 0.36 12.85 -22.10
CA SER A 12 1.31 13.58 -21.26
C SER A 12 1.45 12.99 -19.86
N ILE A 13 0.34 12.66 -19.20
CA ILE A 13 0.35 12.08 -17.84
C ILE A 13 1.04 10.71 -17.85
N CYS A 14 0.77 9.86 -18.85
CA CYS A 14 1.44 8.58 -18.98
C CYS A 14 2.97 8.71 -19.11
N LEU A 15 3.47 9.74 -19.80
CA LEU A 15 4.90 10.00 -19.91
C LEU A 15 5.50 10.43 -18.57
N SER A 16 4.83 11.32 -17.83
CA SER A 16 5.23 11.72 -16.48
C SER A 16 5.31 10.52 -15.53
N ILE A 17 4.33 9.61 -15.57
CA ILE A 17 4.33 8.37 -14.76
C ILE A 17 5.53 7.49 -15.09
N LEU A 18 5.84 7.28 -16.38
CA LEU A 18 7.01 6.49 -16.77
C LEU A 18 8.31 7.12 -16.27
N GLN A 19 8.41 8.44 -16.29
CA GLN A 19 9.57 9.16 -15.74
C GLN A 19 9.68 8.95 -14.23
N VAL A 20 8.59 9.03 -13.47
CA VAL A 20 8.58 8.73 -12.03
C VAL A 20 9.10 7.32 -11.77
N LEU A 21 8.53 6.32 -12.45
CA LEU A 21 8.92 4.92 -12.26
C LEU A 21 10.39 4.67 -12.64
N GLN A 22 10.91 5.35 -13.65
CA GLN A 22 12.34 5.27 -13.99
C GLN A 22 13.22 5.96 -12.94
N ARG A 23 12.84 7.16 -12.47
CA ARG A 23 13.60 7.92 -11.47
C ARG A 23 13.64 7.22 -10.12
N MET A 24 12.56 6.55 -9.72
CA MET A 24 12.47 5.82 -8.45
C MET A 24 12.97 4.37 -8.54
N GLY A 25 13.45 3.95 -9.72
CA GLY A 25 14.11 2.65 -9.92
C GLY A 25 13.18 1.46 -10.08
N TYR A 26 11.90 1.68 -10.41
CA TYR A 26 10.94 0.61 -10.75
C TYR A 26 11.15 0.11 -12.19
N LEU A 27 11.64 0.97 -13.08
CA LEU A 27 11.98 0.68 -14.46
C LEU A 27 13.42 1.09 -14.77
N ASN A 28 14.11 0.29 -15.58
CA ASN A 28 15.41 0.65 -16.15
C ASN A 28 15.24 1.66 -17.31
N ARG A 29 16.36 2.22 -17.80
CA ARG A 29 16.38 3.15 -18.94
C ARG A 29 15.84 2.53 -20.24
N ASP A 30 16.03 1.23 -20.41
CA ASP A 30 15.49 0.43 -21.52
C ASP A 30 14.02 -0.01 -21.29
N GLN A 31 13.38 0.50 -20.24
CA GLN A 31 12.00 0.18 -19.82
C GLN A 31 11.81 -1.28 -19.38
N SER A 32 12.89 -2.01 -19.08
CA SER A 32 12.79 -3.30 -18.40
C SER A 32 12.43 -3.13 -16.92
N VAL A 33 11.65 -4.06 -16.37
CA VAL A 33 11.16 -4.02 -14.99
C VAL A 33 12.26 -4.46 -14.02
N THR A 34 12.54 -3.65 -13.00
CA THR A 34 13.55 -3.96 -11.97
C THR A 34 12.99 -4.91 -10.90
N MET A 35 13.82 -5.32 -9.94
CA MET A 35 13.31 -6.06 -8.77
C MET A 35 12.27 -5.25 -7.99
N LYS A 36 12.52 -3.95 -7.79
CA LYS A 36 11.57 -3.03 -7.15
C LYS A 36 10.25 -2.94 -7.91
N GLY A 37 10.33 -2.87 -9.25
CA GLY A 37 9.16 -2.95 -10.13
C GLY A 37 8.36 -4.24 -9.99
N ARG A 38 9.04 -5.39 -9.84
CA ARG A 38 8.37 -6.69 -9.62
C ARG A 38 7.69 -6.76 -8.26
N VAL A 39 8.35 -6.27 -7.20
CA VAL A 39 7.77 -6.22 -5.84
C VAL A 39 6.53 -5.33 -5.82
N ALA A 40 6.57 -4.16 -6.47
CA ALA A 40 5.39 -3.30 -6.59
C ALA A 40 4.19 -3.98 -7.26
N CYS A 41 4.42 -4.97 -8.12
CA CYS A 41 3.31 -5.73 -8.73
C CYS A 41 2.66 -6.75 -7.79
N GLU A 42 3.30 -7.10 -6.68
CA GLU A 42 2.76 -8.00 -5.65
C GLU A 42 2.03 -7.24 -4.53
N VAL A 43 2.28 -5.93 -4.41
CA VAL A 43 1.68 -5.05 -3.41
C VAL A 43 0.51 -4.30 -4.03
N ASN A 44 -0.69 -4.49 -3.50
CA ASN A 44 -1.93 -3.86 -4.00
C ASN A 44 -2.65 -3.19 -2.82
N SER A 45 -1.95 -2.24 -2.21
CA SER A 45 -2.41 -1.46 -1.07
C SER A 45 -3.66 -0.67 -1.43
N GLY A 46 -4.83 -1.14 -0.97
CA GLY A 46 -5.98 -0.27 -0.68
C GLY A 46 -6.78 0.42 -1.80
N ALA A 47 -6.27 0.65 -3.01
CA ALA A 47 -6.93 1.56 -3.95
C ALA A 47 -8.18 0.97 -4.65
N ARG A 48 -9.34 1.28 -4.07
CA ARG A 48 -10.73 1.28 -4.60
C ARG A 48 -11.45 -0.06 -4.84
N ALA A 49 -12.72 -0.03 -4.42
CA ALA A 49 -13.85 -0.76 -4.96
C ALA A 49 -14.07 -0.48 -6.48
N ALA A 50 -13.11 -0.88 -7.31
CA ALA A 50 -13.36 -1.19 -8.70
C ALA A 50 -13.95 -2.61 -8.78
N PRO A 51 -14.79 -2.92 -9.79
CA PRO A 51 -15.35 -4.26 -9.95
C PRO A 51 -14.25 -5.35 -9.93
N PRO A 52 -14.59 -6.59 -9.53
CA PRO A 52 -13.60 -7.67 -9.43
C PRO A 52 -12.80 -7.74 -10.72
N ARG A 53 -11.47 -7.55 -10.59
CA ARG A 53 -10.55 -7.65 -11.71
C ARG A 53 -10.72 -9.06 -12.31
N PRO A 54 -10.70 -9.22 -13.65
CA PRO A 54 -10.57 -10.55 -14.21
C PRO A 54 -9.31 -11.18 -13.63
N SER A 55 -9.51 -12.29 -12.93
CA SER A 55 -8.51 -13.12 -12.27
C SER A 55 -7.56 -13.69 -13.33
N LYS A 56 -6.61 -12.87 -13.72
CA LYS A 56 -5.35 -13.16 -14.42
C LYS A 56 -4.71 -11.80 -14.67
N LEU A 57 -3.81 -11.41 -13.76
CA LEU A 57 -2.62 -10.68 -14.21
C LEU A 57 -2.16 -11.41 -15.48
N ILE A 58 -2.08 -10.70 -16.59
CA ILE A 58 -1.33 -11.15 -17.75
C ILE A 58 -0.01 -11.64 -17.16
N SER A 59 0.23 -12.95 -17.26
CA SER A 59 1.42 -13.58 -16.71
C SER A 59 2.64 -12.86 -17.29
N LEU A 60 3.22 -11.95 -16.50
CA LEU A 60 4.55 -11.39 -16.73
C LEU A 60 5.61 -12.50 -16.78
N LYS A 61 5.25 -13.74 -16.39
CA LYS A 61 6.02 -14.97 -16.57
C LYS A 61 6.21 -15.42 -18.03
N HIS A 62 5.54 -14.83 -19.02
CA HIS A 62 5.67 -15.21 -20.44
C HIS A 62 6.20 -14.11 -21.37
N LEU A 63 6.58 -12.95 -20.84
CA LEU A 63 7.27 -11.93 -21.62
C LEU A 63 8.77 -12.22 -21.60
N GLY A 64 9.21 -13.02 -22.57
CA GLY A 64 10.62 -13.22 -22.88
C GLY A 64 11.34 -11.89 -23.12
N ALA A 65 12.62 -11.86 -22.77
CA ALA A 65 13.52 -10.74 -22.96
C ALA A 65 13.40 -10.19 -24.40
N GLY A 66 12.93 -8.94 -24.56
CA GLY A 66 13.05 -8.22 -25.84
C GLY A 66 11.80 -7.62 -26.47
N ARG A 67 10.65 -7.51 -25.78
CA ARG A 67 9.52 -6.68 -26.27
C ARG A 67 9.30 -5.45 -25.38
N PRO A 68 9.12 -4.24 -25.94
CA PRO A 68 8.81 -3.05 -25.15
C PRO A 68 7.44 -3.22 -24.47
N LEU A 69 7.48 -3.51 -23.17
CA LEU A 69 6.37 -3.81 -22.27
C LEU A 69 5.26 -2.74 -22.24
N VAL A 70 5.60 -1.52 -22.65
CA VAL A 70 4.76 -0.34 -22.45
C VAL A 70 3.57 -0.29 -23.41
N ALA A 71 3.67 -0.77 -24.65
CA ALA A 71 2.58 -0.62 -25.63
C ALA A 71 1.31 -1.42 -25.30
N ALA A 72 1.42 -2.56 -24.60
CA ALA A 72 0.29 -3.43 -24.27
C ALA A 72 -0.26 -3.19 -22.84
N ALA A 73 0.55 -2.68 -21.91
CA ALA A 73 0.17 -2.50 -20.50
C ALA A 73 -0.24 -1.06 -20.14
N CYS A 74 0.06 -0.07 -21.00
CA CYS A 74 -0.10 1.37 -20.73
C CYS A 74 -1.56 1.84 -20.58
N HIS A 75 -2.59 1.09 -21.00
CA HIS A 75 -3.96 1.63 -21.01
C HIS A 75 -4.83 1.30 -19.80
N ARG A 76 -4.48 0.31 -18.95
CA ARG A 76 -5.33 -0.06 -17.80
C ARG A 76 -4.63 -0.46 -16.51
N THR A 77 -3.39 -0.94 -16.55
CA THR A 77 -2.71 -1.45 -15.34
C THR A 77 -1.71 -0.44 -14.78
N PHE A 78 -1.00 0.31 -15.62
CA PHE A 78 0.05 1.24 -15.16
C PHE A 78 -0.47 2.60 -14.66
N THR A 79 -1.62 3.09 -15.16
CA THR A 79 -2.20 4.35 -14.68
C THR A 79 -2.71 4.27 -13.24
N HIS A 80 -2.96 3.04 -12.74
CA HIS A 80 -3.44 2.81 -11.37
C HIS A 80 -2.32 2.50 -10.37
N ILE A 81 -1.09 2.17 -10.80
CA ILE A 81 0.07 1.89 -9.92
C ILE A 81 0.58 3.16 -9.19
N VAL A 82 0.01 4.33 -9.47
CA VAL A 82 0.76 5.58 -9.34
C VAL A 82 0.68 6.22 -7.96
N CYS A 83 -0.21 5.82 -7.05
CA CYS A 83 -0.30 6.55 -5.78
C CYS A 83 -0.04 5.69 -4.55
N ASP A 84 -0.89 4.70 -4.28
CA ASP A 84 -0.90 4.06 -2.97
C ASP A 84 0.14 2.93 -2.86
N GLU A 85 0.35 2.19 -3.95
CA GLU A 85 1.27 1.04 -3.99
C GLU A 85 2.75 1.47 -3.95
N LEU A 86 3.02 2.71 -4.32
CA LEU A 86 4.38 3.26 -4.37
C LEU A 86 4.91 3.48 -2.94
N VAL A 87 4.11 4.06 -2.04
CA VAL A 87 4.51 4.22 -0.62
C VAL A 87 4.72 2.87 0.04
N ALA A 88 3.83 1.91 -0.22
CA ALA A 88 3.95 0.56 0.33
C ALA A 88 5.25 -0.14 -0.13
N THR A 89 5.62 0.00 -1.40
CA THR A 89 6.87 -0.56 -1.92
C THR A 89 8.10 0.20 -1.39
N GLU A 90 8.05 1.53 -1.30
CA GLU A 90 9.12 2.30 -0.66
C GLU A 90 9.31 1.89 0.80
N LEU A 91 8.23 1.60 1.54
CA LEU A 91 8.29 1.15 2.92
C LEU A 91 9.04 -0.19 3.06
N ILE A 92 8.80 -1.12 2.12
CA ILE A 92 9.53 -2.40 2.05
C ILE A 92 11.02 -2.19 1.76
N PHE A 93 11.35 -1.39 0.73
CA PHE A 93 12.75 -1.18 0.32
C PHE A 93 13.52 -0.25 1.25
N GLY A 94 12.84 0.66 1.93
CA GLY A 94 13.38 1.52 2.98
C GLY A 94 13.64 0.77 4.28
N GLY A 95 13.15 -0.47 4.41
CA GLY A 95 13.40 -1.32 5.58
C GLY A 95 12.71 -0.83 6.86
N VAL A 96 11.68 0.01 6.75
CA VAL A 96 11.01 0.64 7.91
C VAL A 96 10.44 -0.40 8.89
N LEU A 97 10.02 -1.57 8.38
CA LEU A 97 9.47 -2.65 9.20
C LEU A 97 10.54 -3.48 9.91
N ALA A 98 11.81 -3.42 9.51
CA ALA A 98 12.81 -4.41 9.89
C ALA A 98 13.02 -4.51 11.40
N ASP A 99 12.95 -3.37 12.10
CA ASP A 99 13.17 -3.30 13.54
C ASP A 99 11.86 -3.35 14.34
N LEU A 100 10.69 -3.39 13.70
CA LEU A 100 9.39 -3.39 14.37
C LEU A 100 8.97 -4.78 14.86
N GLU A 101 8.28 -4.84 15.99
CA GLU A 101 7.56 -6.06 16.38
C GLU A 101 6.37 -6.30 15.43
N PRO A 102 5.85 -7.54 15.30
CA PRO A 102 4.72 -7.83 14.41
C PRO A 102 3.49 -6.95 14.65
N GLU A 103 3.19 -6.63 15.91
CA GLU A 103 2.09 -5.77 16.34
C GLU A 103 2.32 -4.31 15.93
N GLU A 104 3.57 -3.83 16.00
CA GLU A 104 3.95 -2.49 15.56
C GLU A 104 3.90 -2.40 14.02
N ALA A 105 4.39 -3.43 13.33
CA ALA A 105 4.40 -3.49 11.88
C ALA A 105 2.97 -3.46 11.31
N VAL A 106 2.06 -4.26 11.87
CA VAL A 106 0.66 -4.29 11.40
C VAL A 106 -0.07 -2.98 11.74
N ALA A 107 0.23 -2.37 12.89
CA ALA A 107 -0.28 -1.05 13.24
C ALA A 107 0.15 0.02 12.22
N LEU A 108 1.43 0.07 11.85
CA LEU A 108 1.92 1.01 10.85
C LEU A 108 1.26 0.80 9.48
N LEU A 109 1.12 -0.46 9.04
CA LEU A 109 0.48 -0.81 7.77
C LEU A 109 -1.00 -0.42 7.73
N SER A 110 -1.65 -0.23 8.88
CA SER A 110 -3.03 0.28 8.94
C SER A 110 -3.19 1.64 8.24
N ALA A 111 -2.12 2.43 8.21
CA ALA A 111 -2.11 3.74 7.56
C ALA A 111 -2.31 3.69 6.05
N LEU A 112 -1.98 2.56 5.40
CA LEU A 112 -2.15 2.35 3.96
C LEU A 112 -3.58 1.88 3.60
N VAL A 113 -4.33 1.36 4.57
CA VAL A 113 -5.66 0.76 4.34
C VAL A 113 -6.80 1.59 4.91
N PHE A 114 -6.53 2.40 5.93
CA PHE A 114 -7.54 3.27 6.52
C PHE A 114 -7.85 4.43 5.58
N GLN A 115 -9.12 4.60 5.24
CA GLN A 115 -9.57 5.57 4.24
C GLN A 115 -10.57 6.59 4.80
N GLU A 116 -10.98 6.44 6.06
CA GLU A 116 -11.93 7.35 6.69
C GLU A 116 -11.20 8.54 7.33
N LYS A 117 -11.96 9.53 7.81
CA LYS A 117 -11.42 10.59 8.64
C LYS A 117 -11.65 10.19 10.10
N SER A 118 -10.73 10.58 10.96
CA SER A 118 -10.86 10.47 12.41
C SER A 118 -10.35 11.78 12.97
N ASP A 119 -11.09 12.34 13.91
CA ASP A 119 -10.66 13.54 14.65
C ASP A 119 -9.83 13.16 15.88
N ASN A 120 -9.70 11.85 16.17
CA ASN A 120 -8.87 11.35 17.26
C ASN A 120 -7.40 11.18 16.83
N GLU A 121 -6.49 11.73 17.62
CA GLU A 121 -5.05 11.57 17.40
C GLU A 121 -4.57 10.31 18.13
N PRO A 122 -3.92 9.36 17.45
CA PRO A 122 -3.52 8.09 18.05
C PRO A 122 -2.39 8.27 19.06
N GLU A 123 -2.47 7.60 20.21
CA GLU A 123 -1.35 7.49 21.14
C GLU A 123 -0.39 6.39 20.67
N LEU A 124 0.81 6.77 20.23
CA LEU A 124 1.81 5.87 19.66
C LEU A 124 3.00 5.67 20.60
N THR A 125 3.61 4.49 20.53
CA THR A 125 4.91 4.26 21.16
C THR A 125 6.00 5.06 20.43
N PRO A 126 7.12 5.43 21.09
CA PRO A 126 8.19 6.18 20.42
C PRO A 126 8.72 5.51 19.14
N LYS A 127 8.73 4.17 19.13
CA LYS A 127 9.17 3.37 17.98
C LYS A 127 8.16 3.39 16.82
N LEU A 128 6.86 3.42 17.13
CA LEU A 128 5.81 3.61 16.13
C LEU A 128 5.80 5.05 15.58
N GLU A 129 6.07 6.05 16.42
CA GLU A 129 6.23 7.44 15.97
C GLU A 129 7.40 7.57 15.00
N GLU A 130 8.57 7.01 15.35
CA GLU A 130 9.72 7.00 14.46
C GLU A 130 9.42 6.30 13.12
N ALA A 131 8.76 5.14 13.16
CA ALA A 131 8.38 4.42 11.95
C ALA A 131 7.34 5.16 11.10
N ARG A 132 6.38 5.85 11.74
CA ARG A 132 5.42 6.76 11.10
C ARG A 132 6.17 7.87 10.38
N ASP A 133 7.08 8.55 11.06
CA ASP A 133 7.80 9.69 10.52
C ASP A 133 8.71 9.28 9.35
N ASN A 134 9.36 8.13 9.46
CA ASN A 134 10.11 7.52 8.36
C ASN A 134 9.22 7.19 7.15
N THR A 135 8.00 6.68 7.40
CA THR A 135 7.03 6.39 6.33
C THR A 135 6.54 7.67 5.66
N ILE A 136 6.28 8.73 6.42
CA ILE A 136 5.92 10.06 5.89
C ILE A 136 7.07 10.62 5.05
N ALA A 137 8.32 10.49 5.50
CA ALA A 137 9.49 10.95 4.75
C ALA A 137 9.61 10.25 3.39
N LEU A 138 9.39 8.93 3.32
CA LEU A 138 9.36 8.17 2.07
C LEU A 138 8.24 8.65 1.14
N ALA A 139 7.03 8.88 1.68
CA ALA A 139 5.92 9.41 0.91
C ALA A 139 6.18 10.83 0.39
N LEU A 140 6.77 11.72 1.20
CA LEU A 140 7.19 13.06 0.75
C LEU A 140 8.22 13.00 -0.38
N GLN A 141 9.23 12.13 -0.28
CA GLN A 141 10.21 11.92 -1.33
C GLN A 141 9.57 11.44 -2.64
N ALA A 142 8.66 10.48 -2.54
CA ALA A 142 7.88 10.01 -3.68
C ALA A 142 7.03 11.12 -4.30
N GLY A 143 6.31 11.89 -3.47
CA GLY A 143 5.51 13.04 -3.91
C GLY A 143 6.35 14.13 -4.60
N ALA A 144 7.57 14.38 -4.12
CA ALA A 144 8.50 15.32 -4.74
C ALA A 144 8.91 14.83 -6.15
N VAL A 145 9.25 13.55 -6.30
CA VAL A 145 9.58 12.99 -7.63
C VAL A 145 8.37 13.07 -8.58
N GLN A 146 7.15 12.82 -8.08
CA GLN A 146 5.92 12.96 -8.87
C GLN A 146 5.73 14.40 -9.37
N GLN A 147 5.84 15.37 -8.47
CA GLN A 147 5.72 16.79 -8.80
C GLN A 147 6.79 17.24 -9.80
N GLU A 148 8.05 16.84 -9.60
CA GLU A 148 9.17 17.17 -10.50
C GLU A 148 8.99 16.57 -11.91
N CYS A 149 8.26 15.45 -12.04
CA CYS A 149 7.92 14.85 -13.34
C CYS A 149 6.66 15.47 -13.97
N GLY A 150 6.09 16.51 -13.37
CA GLY A 150 4.94 17.25 -13.90
C GLY A 150 3.57 16.66 -13.55
N LEU A 151 3.48 15.78 -12.54
CA LEU A 151 2.18 15.36 -12.01
C LEU A 151 1.56 16.48 -11.15
N PRO A 152 0.24 16.73 -11.27
CA PRO A 152 -0.43 17.82 -10.58
C PRO A 152 -0.80 17.43 -9.14
N ILE A 153 0.19 17.09 -8.32
CA ILE A 153 0.02 16.75 -6.91
C ILE A 153 1.23 17.28 -6.12
N THR A 154 1.00 17.90 -4.96
CA THR A 154 2.11 18.32 -4.09
C THR A 154 2.55 17.17 -3.20
N PRO A 155 3.79 17.17 -2.68
CA PRO A 155 4.25 16.14 -1.75
C PRO A 155 3.34 15.98 -0.52
N GLU A 156 2.86 17.09 0.03
CA GLU A 156 1.98 17.11 1.21
C GLU A 156 0.58 16.57 0.88
N GLU A 157 0.03 16.94 -0.28
CA GLU A 157 -1.23 16.38 -0.77
C GLU A 157 -1.10 14.87 -1.01
N PHE A 158 0.04 14.41 -1.53
CA PHE A 158 0.32 13.01 -1.73
C PHE A 158 0.37 12.23 -0.40
N VAL A 159 1.05 12.74 0.61
CA VAL A 159 1.08 12.11 1.95
C VAL A 159 -0.33 12.01 2.53
N THR A 160 -1.06 13.12 2.57
CA THR A 160 -2.38 13.20 3.24
C THR A 160 -3.48 12.42 2.52
N SER A 161 -3.35 12.21 1.20
CA SER A 161 -4.25 11.35 0.43
C SER A 161 -3.92 9.85 0.56
N THR A 162 -2.65 9.50 0.80
CA THR A 162 -2.17 8.11 0.80
C THR A 162 -2.09 7.49 2.20
N LEU A 163 -1.71 8.26 3.22
CA LEU A 163 -1.42 7.77 4.57
C LEU A 163 -2.39 8.35 5.59
N LYS A 164 -3.09 7.47 6.32
CA LYS A 164 -4.03 7.87 7.39
C LYS A 164 -3.80 7.08 8.67
N PHE A 165 -3.20 7.73 9.66
CA PHE A 165 -2.79 7.07 10.89
C PHE A 165 -3.90 6.90 11.96
N GLY A 166 -5.14 7.33 11.69
CA GLY A 166 -6.22 7.37 12.70
C GLY A 166 -6.63 6.01 13.32
N LEU A 167 -6.28 4.87 12.70
CA LEU A 167 -6.49 3.55 13.29
C LEU A 167 -5.22 2.87 13.81
N THR A 168 -4.07 3.55 13.80
CA THR A 168 -2.78 2.95 14.15
C THR A 168 -2.78 2.41 15.59
N GLU A 169 -3.25 3.22 16.55
CA GLU A 169 -3.36 2.81 17.96
C GLU A 169 -4.36 1.65 18.14
N VAL A 170 -5.55 1.75 17.55
CA VAL A 170 -6.59 0.72 17.60
C VAL A 170 -6.06 -0.64 17.11
N VAL A 171 -5.32 -0.63 16.00
CA VAL A 171 -4.73 -1.83 15.41
C VAL A 171 -3.60 -2.38 16.27
N TYR A 172 -2.77 -1.51 16.84
CA TYR A 172 -1.70 -1.90 17.74
C TYR A 172 -2.25 -2.62 18.98
N GLU A 173 -3.24 -2.02 19.66
CA GLU A 173 -3.86 -2.61 20.85
C GLU A 173 -4.63 -3.90 20.52
N TRP A 174 -5.31 -3.95 19.38
CA TRP A 174 -5.95 -5.18 18.91
C TRP A 174 -4.96 -6.33 18.69
N ALA A 175 -3.84 -6.05 18.01
CA ALA A 175 -2.81 -7.04 17.73
C ALA A 175 -2.16 -7.59 19.03
N ARG A 176 -2.14 -6.79 20.09
CA ARG A 176 -1.67 -7.19 21.43
C ARG A 176 -2.71 -7.96 22.25
N GLY A 177 -3.92 -8.14 21.72
CA GLY A 177 -4.96 -8.95 22.32
C GLY A 177 -5.97 -8.17 23.17
N THR A 178 -6.01 -6.84 23.06
CA THR A 178 -7.02 -6.02 23.73
C THR A 178 -8.42 -6.35 23.19
N PRO A 179 -9.45 -6.55 24.04
CA PRO A 179 -10.79 -6.92 23.61
C PRO A 179 -11.42 -5.90 22.64
N PHE A 180 -12.27 -6.38 21.73
CA PHE A 180 -12.88 -5.52 20.70
C PHE A 180 -13.65 -4.33 21.30
N LYS A 181 -14.34 -4.55 22.42
CA LYS A 181 -15.08 -3.50 23.13
C LYS A 181 -14.16 -2.36 23.60
N ASP A 182 -12.96 -2.69 24.05
CA ASP A 182 -12.05 -1.73 24.65
C ASP A 182 -11.36 -0.91 23.57
N ILE A 183 -10.96 -1.54 22.44
CA ILE A 183 -10.40 -0.80 21.29
C ILE A 183 -11.42 0.14 20.63
N CYS A 184 -12.72 -0.19 20.66
CA CYS A 184 -13.77 0.73 20.18
C CYS A 184 -13.87 1.99 21.03
N GLY A 185 -13.36 1.98 22.27
CA GLY A 185 -13.29 3.17 23.12
C GLY A 185 -12.09 4.07 22.83
N LEU A 186 -11.12 3.61 22.03
CA LEU A 186 -9.90 4.35 21.68
C LEU A 186 -10.08 5.24 20.43
N THR A 187 -11.24 5.23 19.79
CA THR A 187 -11.45 5.95 18.53
C THR A 187 -12.90 6.39 18.37
N ASP A 188 -13.10 7.43 17.57
CA ASP A 188 -14.41 7.90 17.10
C ASP A 188 -14.89 7.14 15.84
N VAL A 189 -14.07 6.24 15.30
CA VAL A 189 -14.39 5.45 14.11
C VAL A 189 -15.41 4.36 14.42
N MET A 190 -16.43 4.24 13.55
CA MET A 190 -17.48 3.22 13.68
C MET A 190 -16.92 1.79 13.64
N GLU A 191 -17.50 0.89 14.43
CA GLU A 191 -17.02 -0.49 14.60
C GLU A 191 -16.98 -1.26 13.28
N GLY A 192 -17.97 -1.04 12.41
CA GLY A 192 -18.01 -1.65 11.08
C GLY A 192 -16.83 -1.22 10.20
N SER A 193 -16.32 0.00 10.37
CA SER A 193 -15.15 0.51 9.68
C SER A 193 -13.86 -0.13 10.21
N ILE A 194 -13.76 -0.32 11.53
CA ILE A 194 -12.65 -1.06 12.17
C ILE A 194 -12.58 -2.49 11.61
N VAL A 195 -13.71 -3.20 11.57
CA VAL A 195 -13.77 -4.58 11.05
C VAL A 195 -13.33 -4.64 9.58
N ARG A 196 -13.83 -3.73 8.72
CA ARG A 196 -13.40 -3.67 7.31
C ARG A 196 -11.91 -3.37 7.16
N ALA A 197 -11.38 -2.44 7.96
CA ALA A 197 -9.98 -2.10 7.95
C ALA A 197 -9.11 -3.31 8.31
N MET A 198 -9.48 -4.08 9.34
CA MET A 198 -8.75 -5.29 9.76
C MET A 198 -8.74 -6.39 8.70
N VAL A 199 -9.88 -6.63 8.04
CA VAL A 199 -9.94 -7.60 6.92
C VAL A 199 -9.04 -7.16 5.76
N ARG A 200 -9.05 -5.87 5.42
CA ARG A 200 -8.18 -5.31 4.38
C ARG A 200 -6.70 -5.33 4.77
N LEU A 201 -6.42 -5.15 6.05
CA LEU A 201 -5.06 -5.22 6.60
C LEU A 201 -4.49 -6.63 6.53
N ASP A 202 -5.32 -7.67 6.73
CA ASP A 202 -4.89 -9.06 6.49
C ASP A 202 -4.49 -9.29 5.02
N GLU A 203 -5.27 -8.77 4.08
CA GLU A 203 -4.92 -8.84 2.65
C GLU A 203 -3.58 -8.15 2.39
N THR A 204 -3.37 -6.96 2.96
CA THR A 204 -2.12 -6.20 2.84
C THR A 204 -0.92 -6.95 3.44
N CYS A 205 -1.09 -7.62 4.59
CA CYS A 205 -0.03 -8.47 5.17
C CYS A 205 0.37 -9.61 4.22
N ARG A 206 -0.60 -10.22 3.51
CA ARG A 206 -0.32 -11.28 2.53
C ARG A 206 0.43 -10.75 1.32
N GLU A 207 0.06 -9.57 0.83
CA GLU A 207 0.75 -8.89 -0.27
C GLU A 207 2.21 -8.57 0.09
N PHE A 208 2.46 -8.03 1.28
CA PHE A 208 3.81 -7.77 1.78
C PHE A 208 4.62 -9.06 1.95
N ARG A 209 3.99 -10.15 2.40
CA ARG A 209 4.61 -11.47 2.47
C ARG A 209 4.99 -12.00 1.08
N ASP A 210 4.11 -11.88 0.10
CA ASP A 210 4.37 -12.31 -1.28
C ASP A 210 5.49 -11.48 -1.93
N ALA A 211 5.50 -10.17 -1.68
CA ALA A 211 6.60 -9.26 -2.04
C ALA A 211 7.93 -9.68 -1.41
N ALA A 212 7.94 -9.97 -0.10
CA ALA A 212 9.12 -10.44 0.63
C ALA A 212 9.67 -11.75 0.04
N ARG A 213 8.78 -12.67 -0.37
CA ARG A 213 9.16 -13.90 -1.08
C ARG A 213 9.85 -13.61 -2.42
N VAL A 214 9.35 -12.65 -3.20
CA VAL A 214 9.99 -12.23 -4.48
C VAL A 214 11.37 -11.62 -4.26
N MET A 215 11.57 -10.92 -3.14
CA MET A 215 12.87 -10.36 -2.76
C MET A 215 13.85 -11.40 -2.17
N GLY A 216 13.34 -12.53 -1.69
CA GLY A 216 14.11 -13.47 -0.86
C GLY A 216 14.32 -12.97 0.57
N ASN A 217 13.54 -12.00 1.03
CA ASN A 217 13.62 -11.47 2.40
C ASN A 217 12.79 -12.36 3.35
N THR A 218 13.46 -13.35 3.96
CA THR A 218 12.80 -14.31 4.85
C THR A 218 12.36 -13.67 6.18
N ALA A 219 13.08 -12.66 6.67
CA ALA A 219 12.74 -11.98 7.92
C ALA A 219 11.40 -11.23 7.78
N LEU A 220 11.26 -10.41 6.73
CA LEU A 220 10.02 -9.70 6.44
C LEU A 220 8.87 -10.69 6.17
N PHE A 221 9.12 -11.77 5.44
CA PHE A 221 8.11 -12.82 5.20
C PHE A 221 7.53 -13.35 6.51
N GLN A 222 8.39 -13.76 7.45
CA GLN A 222 7.96 -14.31 8.75
C GLN A 222 7.27 -13.25 9.62
N GLN A 223 7.78 -12.01 9.60
CA GLN A 223 7.18 -10.91 10.34
C GLN A 223 5.74 -10.64 9.88
N MET A 224 5.50 -10.65 8.56
CA MET A 224 4.16 -10.46 8.00
C MET A 224 3.20 -11.62 8.30
N GLU A 225 3.71 -12.86 8.42
CA GLU A 225 2.89 -14.00 8.87
C GLU A 225 2.47 -13.87 10.33
N LYS A 226 3.38 -13.42 11.20
CA LYS A 226 3.08 -13.16 12.61
C LYS A 226 2.10 -12.00 12.76
N ALA A 227 2.33 -10.90 12.05
CA ALA A 227 1.47 -9.72 12.01
C ALA A 227 0.04 -10.08 11.58
N SER A 228 -0.11 -10.83 10.47
CA SER A 228 -1.40 -11.33 9.99
C SER A 228 -2.10 -12.22 11.01
N SER A 229 -1.34 -13.06 11.73
CA SER A 229 -1.90 -13.96 12.74
C SER A 229 -2.37 -13.20 14.00
N ALA A 230 -1.66 -12.13 14.38
CA ALA A 230 -1.99 -11.33 15.55
C ALA A 230 -3.35 -10.63 15.43
N ILE A 231 -3.72 -10.16 14.23
CA ILE A 231 -4.99 -9.47 13.99
C ILE A 231 -6.17 -10.42 13.71
N LYS A 232 -5.91 -11.69 13.38
CA LYS A 232 -6.93 -12.71 13.05
C LYS A 232 -7.59 -13.31 14.29
N ARG A 233 -8.39 -12.51 14.99
CA ARG A 233 -9.00 -12.90 16.26
C ARG A 233 -10.50 -12.63 16.29
N ASP A 234 -11.20 -13.41 17.13
CA ASP A 234 -12.56 -13.19 17.60
C ASP A 234 -13.58 -12.74 16.52
N VAL A 235 -14.37 -11.71 16.86
CA VAL A 235 -15.54 -11.22 16.11
C VAL A 235 -15.21 -10.75 14.69
N ILE A 236 -13.98 -10.31 14.44
CA ILE A 236 -13.56 -9.75 13.15
C ILE A 236 -13.45 -10.85 12.09
N PHE A 237 -13.16 -12.09 12.50
CA PHE A 237 -12.95 -13.23 11.61
C PHE A 237 -13.86 -14.43 11.92
N ALA A 238 -14.89 -14.24 12.76
CA ALA A 238 -15.92 -15.24 12.97
C ALA A 238 -16.64 -15.55 11.64
N ALA A 239 -16.88 -16.83 11.36
CA ALA A 239 -17.61 -17.25 10.17
C ALA A 239 -19.01 -16.60 10.17
N SER A 240 -19.39 -16.00 9.04
CA SER A 240 -20.76 -15.51 8.85
C SER A 240 -21.76 -16.63 9.11
N LEU A 241 -22.75 -16.36 9.96
CA LEU A 241 -23.85 -17.29 10.29
C LEU A 241 -24.71 -17.69 9.07
N TYR A 242 -24.50 -17.06 7.90
CA TYR A 242 -25.23 -17.36 6.66
C TYR A 242 -24.60 -18.45 5.78
N VAL A 243 -23.48 -19.06 6.21
CA VAL A 243 -22.77 -20.11 5.45
C VAL A 243 -22.80 -21.46 6.19
N ALA A 244 -23.69 -21.63 7.17
CA ALA A 244 -23.90 -22.89 7.88
C ALA A 244 -25.13 -23.65 7.33
#